data_AF-A0A961DDD7-F1
#
_entry.id   AF-A0A961DDD7-F1
#
_cell.length_a   1.000
_cell.length_b   1.000
_cell.length_c   1.000
_cell.angle_alpha   90.00
_cell.angle_beta   90.00
_cell.angle_gamma   90.00
#
_symmetry.space_group_name_H-M   'P 1'
#
loop_
_entity.id
_entity.type
_entity.pdbx_description
1 polymer ?
#
loop_
_entity_poly.entity_id
_entity_poly.type
_entity_poly.pdbx_seq_one_letter_code
_entity_poly.pdbx_strand_id
1 'polypeptide(L)'
;MSAERKLMKRDAQGRVVVPVARREALLDEFERSGLCGAEFARHAGVKYPTFAGWVQRRRHERGEYEAKRERAAMTLAPMRLVEAVFNEAAVSPPAEPVLEVLLPGDARVMLSNSAQVAPLARLLQALAEPC
;
A
#
# COMPACT_ATOMS: atom_id res chain seq x y z
N MET A 1 27.95 -24.10 -39.21
CA MET A 1 27.09 -24.86 -38.27
C MET A 1 25.67 -24.30 -38.38
N SER A 2 24.82 -24.98 -39.16
CA SER A 2 23.47 -24.51 -39.46
C SER A 2 22.63 -24.44 -38.17
N ALA A 3 22.09 -23.26 -37.88
CA ALA A 3 21.14 -23.05 -36.80
C ALA A 3 19.87 -23.87 -37.09
N GLU A 4 19.70 -24.95 -36.33
CA GLU A 4 18.51 -25.77 -36.32
C GLU A 4 17.32 -24.91 -35.85
N ARG A 5 16.55 -24.38 -36.81
CA ARG A 5 15.35 -23.60 -36.54
C ARG A 5 14.24 -24.53 -36.08
N LYS A 6 14.25 -24.91 -34.80
CA LYS A 6 13.11 -25.58 -34.16
C LYS A 6 11.91 -24.64 -34.15
N LEU A 7 10.89 -24.98 -34.95
CA LEU A 7 9.61 -24.29 -34.95
C LEU A 7 8.98 -24.40 -33.57
N MET A 8 8.95 -23.29 -32.84
CA MET A 8 8.27 -23.24 -31.55
C MET A 8 6.76 -23.23 -31.76
N LYS A 9 6.09 -24.26 -31.21
CA LYS A 9 4.63 -24.34 -31.21
C LYS A 9 4.05 -23.14 -30.47
N ARG A 10 3.17 -22.39 -31.14
CA ARG A 10 2.41 -21.29 -30.54
C ARG A 10 0.94 -21.69 -30.39
N ASP A 11 0.29 -21.21 -29.34
CA ASP A 11 -1.15 -21.37 -29.18
C ASP A 11 -1.95 -20.37 -30.04
N ALA A 12 -3.29 -20.47 -30.00
CA ALA A 12 -4.19 -19.58 -30.75
C ALA A 12 -4.05 -18.08 -30.36
N GLN A 13 -3.43 -17.77 -29.23
CA GLN A 13 -3.13 -16.41 -28.75
C GLN A 13 -1.66 -16.00 -29.01
N GLY A 14 -0.91 -16.81 -29.76
CA GLY A 14 0.49 -16.56 -30.13
C GLY A 14 1.50 -16.78 -29.00
N ARG A 15 1.11 -17.39 -27.88
CA ARG A 15 2.03 -17.73 -26.78
C ARG A 15 2.80 -18.99 -27.12
N VAL A 16 4.09 -19.02 -26.80
CA VAL A 16 4.91 -20.22 -26.98
C VAL A 16 4.45 -21.30 -26.01
N VAL A 17 4.12 -22.48 -26.54
CA VAL A 17 3.79 -23.66 -25.76
C VAL A 17 5.08 -24.22 -25.18
N VAL A 18 5.31 -23.95 -23.89
CA VAL A 18 6.46 -24.48 -23.15
C VAL A 18 6.08 -25.85 -22.55
N PRO A 19 6.81 -26.94 -22.89
CA PRO A 19 6.60 -28.25 -22.30
C PRO A 19 6.77 -28.23 -20.77
N VAL A 20 6.09 -29.12 -20.07
CA VAL A 20 6.11 -29.18 -18.59
C VAL A 20 7.53 -29.29 -18.04
N ALA A 21 8.36 -30.17 -18.60
CA ALA A 21 9.76 -30.33 -18.16
C ALA A 21 10.58 -29.04 -18.29
N ARG A 22 10.38 -28.28 -19.39
CA ARG A 22 11.05 -26.99 -19.58
C ARG A 22 10.53 -25.92 -18.63
N ARG A 23 9.22 -25.94 -18.33
CA ARG A 23 8.62 -25.04 -17.34
C ARG A 23 9.24 -25.25 -15.96
N GLU A 24 9.32 -26.50 -15.49
CA GLU A 24 9.91 -26.81 -14.18
C GLU A 24 11.38 -26.38 -14.11
N ALA A 25 12.17 -26.65 -15.16
CA ALA A 25 13.56 -26.21 -15.22
C ALA A 25 13.71 -24.68 -15.12
N LEU A 26 12.83 -23.92 -15.77
CA LEU A 26 12.80 -22.45 -15.66
C LEU A 26 12.41 -21.97 -14.26
N LEU A 27 11.50 -22.66 -13.57
CA LEU A 27 11.12 -22.30 -12.20
C LEU A 27 12.25 -22.60 -11.20
N ASP A 28 13.00 -23.69 -11.39
CA ASP A 28 14.18 -24.02 -10.59
C ASP A 28 15.32 -23.02 -10.80
N GLU A 29 15.56 -22.62 -12.06
CA GLU A 29 16.54 -21.59 -12.39
C GLU A 29 16.14 -20.24 -11.80
N PHE A 30 14.85 -19.89 -11.83
CA PHE A 30 14.34 -18.68 -11.21
C PHE A 30 14.61 -18.65 -9.70
N GLU A 31 14.28 -19.74 -8.99
CA GLU A 31 14.53 -19.88 -7.55
C GLU A 31 16.03 -19.75 -7.21
N ARG A 32 16.92 -20.19 -8.10
CA ARG A 32 18.38 -20.05 -7.95
C ARG A 32 18.91 -18.66 -8.32
N SER A 33 18.28 -17.98 -9.27
CA SER A 33 18.80 -16.74 -9.87
C SER A 33 18.70 -15.53 -8.94
N GLY A 34 17.71 -15.49 -8.05
CA GLY A 34 17.41 -14.32 -7.22
C GLY A 34 16.91 -13.08 -8.00
N LEU A 35 16.70 -13.20 -9.32
CA LEU A 35 16.18 -12.11 -10.15
C LEU A 35 14.71 -11.81 -9.83
N CYS A 36 14.25 -10.61 -10.16
CA CYS A 36 12.82 -10.34 -10.10
C CYS A 36 12.08 -11.09 -11.22
N GLY A 37 10.82 -11.46 -10.96
CA GLY A 37 10.05 -12.30 -11.89
C GLY A 37 9.86 -11.67 -13.29
N ALA A 38 9.82 -10.34 -13.38
CA ALA A 38 9.71 -9.63 -14.66
C ALA A 38 11.01 -9.70 -15.48
N GLU A 39 12.17 -9.52 -14.83
CA GLU A 39 13.48 -9.64 -15.49
C GLU A 39 13.78 -11.07 -15.90
N PHE A 40 13.48 -12.04 -15.04
CA PHE A 40 13.65 -13.44 -15.36
C PHE A 40 12.77 -13.85 -16.55
N ALA A 41 11.50 -13.44 -16.57
CA ALA A 41 10.60 -13.74 -17.69
C ALA A 41 11.13 -13.16 -19.02
N ARG A 42 11.70 -11.95 -18.98
CA ARG A 42 12.35 -11.32 -20.15
C ARG A 42 13.57 -12.13 -20.62
N HIS A 43 14.43 -12.58 -19.71
CA HIS A 43 15.59 -13.41 -20.05
C HIS A 43 15.21 -14.80 -20.57
N ALA A 44 14.19 -15.42 -19.97
CA ALA A 44 13.68 -16.74 -20.37
C ALA A 44 12.86 -16.71 -21.67
N GLY A 45 12.52 -15.53 -22.19
CA GLY A 45 11.71 -15.37 -23.40
C GLY A 45 10.25 -15.76 -23.21
N VAL A 46 9.71 -15.63 -21.99
CA VAL A 46 8.32 -15.94 -21.64
C VAL A 46 7.60 -14.64 -21.28
N LYS A 47 6.32 -14.52 -21.68
CA LYS A 47 5.50 -13.37 -21.24
C LYS A 47 5.37 -13.40 -19.72
N TYR A 48 5.59 -12.25 -19.08
CA TYR A 48 5.54 -12.14 -17.62
C TYR A 48 4.26 -12.70 -16.99
N PRO A 49 3.03 -12.40 -17.48
CA PRO A 49 1.81 -12.96 -16.89
C PRO A 49 1.77 -14.50 -16.91
N THR A 50 2.32 -15.11 -17.95
CA THR A 50 2.41 -16.58 -18.05
C THR A 50 3.38 -17.14 -17.02
N PHE A 51 4.54 -16.51 -16.89
CA PHE A 51 5.55 -16.91 -15.91
C PHE A 51 5.04 -16.73 -14.46
N ALA A 52 4.44 -15.59 -14.16
CA ALA A 52 3.84 -15.30 -12.85
C ALA A 52 2.77 -16.33 -12.48
N GLY A 53 1.91 -16.71 -13.43
CA GLY A 53 0.92 -17.77 -13.22
C GLY A 53 1.54 -19.14 -12.92
N TRP A 54 2.68 -19.48 -13.54
CA TRP A 54 3.41 -20.73 -13.22
C TRP A 54 3.99 -20.70 -11.81
N VAL A 55 4.63 -19.59 -11.42
CA VAL A 55 5.17 -19.41 -10.06
C VAL A 55 4.05 -19.52 -9.03
N GLN A 56 2.92 -18.83 -9.25
CA GLN A 56 1.77 -18.88 -8.35
C GLN A 56 1.22 -20.29 -8.20
N ARG A 57 1.05 -21.01 -9.31
CA ARG A 57 0.57 -22.39 -9.30
C ARG A 57 1.50 -23.31 -8.52
N ARG A 58 2.82 -23.21 -8.75
CA ARG A 58 3.82 -24.00 -8.03
C ARG A 58 3.75 -23.76 -6.52
N ARG A 59 3.64 -22.50 -6.09
CA ARG A 59 3.49 -22.14 -4.68
C ARG A 59 2.20 -22.67 -4.06
N HIS A 60 1.12 -22.70 -4.82
CA HIS A 60 -0.15 -23.27 -4.39
C HIS A 60 -0.07 -24.80 -4.26
N GLU A 61 0.56 -25.48 -5.22
CA GLU A 61 0.77 -26.93 -5.18
C GLU A 61 1.71 -27.35 -4.04
N ARG A 62 2.65 -26.48 -3.64
CA ARG A 62 3.53 -26.66 -2.47
C ARG A 62 2.87 -26.31 -1.12
N GLY A 63 1.62 -25.84 -1.11
CA GLY A 63 0.93 -25.43 0.12
C GLY A 63 1.50 -24.18 0.79
N GLU A 64 2.36 -23.41 0.11
CA GLU A 64 3.02 -22.24 0.71
C GLU A 64 2.02 -21.17 1.14
N TYR A 65 0.91 -21.04 0.40
CA TYR A 65 -0.18 -20.11 0.74
C TYR A 65 -0.97 -20.57 1.97
N GLU A 66 -1.20 -21.87 2.12
CA GLU A 66 -1.88 -22.43 3.28
C GLU A 66 -1.01 -22.26 4.54
N ALA A 67 0.26 -22.63 4.46
CA ALA A 67 1.23 -22.42 5.54
C ALA A 67 1.38 -20.93 5.91
N LYS A 68 1.36 -20.03 4.92
CA LYS A 68 1.38 -18.57 5.17
C LYS A 68 0.10 -18.11 5.85
N ARG A 69 -1.07 -18.63 5.44
CA ARG A 69 -2.37 -18.32 6.04
C ARG A 69 -2.46 -18.82 7.48
N GLU A 70 -1.98 -20.02 7.75
CA GLU A 70 -1.91 -20.57 9.11
C GLU A 70 -0.99 -19.74 10.00
N ARG A 71 0.23 -19.40 9.53
CA ARG A 71 1.13 -18.50 10.25
C ARG A 71 0.51 -17.14 10.53
N ALA A 72 -0.21 -16.57 9.56
CA ALA A 72 -0.91 -15.31 9.75
C ALA A 72 -2.06 -15.44 10.76
N ALA A 73 -2.81 -16.55 10.73
CA ALA A 73 -3.85 -16.85 11.71
C ALA A 73 -3.30 -17.04 13.13
N MET A 74 -2.08 -17.56 13.27
CA MET A 74 -1.41 -17.69 14.57
C MET A 74 -0.89 -16.36 15.12
N THR A 75 -0.55 -15.39 14.26
CA THR A 75 0.00 -14.08 14.69
C THR A 75 -1.05 -12.99 14.81
N LEU A 76 -2.20 -13.12 14.13
CA LEU A 76 -3.26 -12.13 14.16
C LEU A 76 -4.34 -12.56 15.15
N ALA A 77 -4.47 -11.81 16.25
CA ALA A 77 -5.69 -11.86 17.06
C ALA A 77 -6.91 -11.63 16.15
N PRO A 78 -8.06 -12.29 16.40
CA PRO A 78 -9.24 -12.13 15.56
C PRO A 78 -9.70 -10.66 15.57
N MET A 79 -9.41 -9.93 14.49
CA MET A 79 -9.83 -8.54 14.33
C MET A 79 -11.23 -8.51 13.74
N ARG A 80 -12.17 -7.89 14.47
CA ARG A 80 -13.50 -7.59 13.96
C ARG A 80 -13.47 -6.23 13.28
N LEU A 81 -13.58 -6.21 11.96
CA LEU A 81 -13.80 -4.97 11.22
C LEU A 81 -15.25 -4.54 11.44
N VAL A 82 -15.45 -3.29 11.81
CA VAL A 82 -16.77 -2.67 11.96
C VAL A 82 -16.81 -1.46 11.04
N GLU A 83 -17.91 -1.28 10.33
CA GLU A 83 -18.13 -0.12 9.47
C GLU A 83 -18.30 1.13 10.34
N ALA A 84 -17.44 2.12 10.13
CA ALA A 84 -17.53 3.40 10.81
C ALA A 84 -18.52 4.29 10.03
N VAL A 85 -19.72 4.45 10.55
CA VAL A 85 -20.70 5.43 10.03
C VAL A 85 -20.44 6.77 10.70
N PHE A 86 -19.94 7.74 9.95
CA PHE A 86 -19.84 9.12 10.39
C PHE A 86 -21.21 9.78 10.18
N ASN A 87 -21.96 9.97 11.26
CA ASN A 87 -23.16 10.78 11.20
C ASN A 87 -22.76 12.26 11.14
N GLU A 88 -22.83 12.87 9.95
CA GLU A 88 -22.59 14.31 9.76
C GLU A 88 -23.50 15.19 10.65
N ALA A 89 -24.63 14.66 11.12
CA ALA A 89 -25.61 15.41 11.91
C ALA A 89 -25.20 15.68 13.38
N ALA A 90 -24.06 15.18 13.85
CA ALA A 90 -23.60 15.40 15.23
C ALA A 90 -22.33 16.26 15.34
N VAL A 91 -21.85 16.83 14.23
CA VAL A 91 -20.90 17.95 14.31
C VAL A 91 -21.74 19.22 14.29
N SER A 92 -22.30 19.60 15.43
CA SER A 92 -22.41 21.03 15.67
C SER A 92 -20.98 21.55 15.54
N PRO A 93 -20.67 22.44 14.58
CA PRO A 93 -19.34 23.04 14.54
C PRO A 93 -19.09 23.56 15.96
N PRO A 94 -17.94 23.25 16.60
CA PRO A 94 -17.61 23.87 17.87
C PRO A 94 -17.77 25.36 17.63
N ALA A 95 -18.72 25.98 18.35
CA ALA A 95 -19.23 27.32 18.07
C ALA A 95 -18.12 28.18 17.48
N GLU A 96 -18.19 28.44 16.17
CA GLU A 96 -17.08 29.03 15.43
C GLU A 96 -16.61 30.24 16.23
N PRO A 97 -15.32 30.33 16.59
CA PRO A 97 -14.86 31.48 17.33
C PRO A 97 -15.22 32.71 16.51
N VAL A 98 -15.96 33.61 17.14
CA VAL A 98 -16.38 34.87 16.51
C VAL A 98 -15.15 35.70 16.13
N LEU A 99 -13.99 35.43 16.75
CA LEU A 99 -12.72 36.09 16.45
C LEU A 99 -11.51 35.19 16.69
N GLU A 100 -10.64 35.04 15.69
CA GLU A 100 -9.29 34.45 15.80
C GLU A 100 -8.24 35.58 15.74
N VAL A 101 -7.29 35.58 16.68
CA VAL A 101 -6.19 36.54 16.75
C VAL A 101 -4.86 35.79 16.65
N LEU A 102 -4.04 36.16 15.66
CA LEU A 102 -2.68 35.67 15.48
C LEU A 102 -1.68 36.61 16.16
N LEU A 103 -0.83 36.06 17.01
CA LEU A 103 0.21 36.76 17.76
C LEU A 103 1.60 36.46 17.16
N PRO A 104 2.61 37.29 17.44
CA PRO A 104 3.99 36.97 17.07
C PRO A 104 4.42 35.60 17.61
N GLY A 105 5.13 34.81 16.79
CA GLY A 105 5.56 33.46 17.17
C GLY A 105 4.50 32.36 16.98
N ASP A 106 3.57 32.56 16.04
CA ASP A 106 2.51 31.61 15.67
C ASP A 106 1.52 31.26 16.79
N ALA A 107 1.53 32.01 17.89
CA ALA A 107 0.55 31.86 18.94
C ALA A 107 -0.83 32.33 18.45
N ARG A 108 -1.87 31.55 18.77
CA ARG A 108 -3.25 31.82 18.33
C ARG A 108 -4.18 31.91 19.53
N VAL A 109 -5.08 32.88 19.51
CA VAL A 109 -6.14 33.02 20.50
C VAL A 109 -7.48 33.00 19.79
N MET A 110 -8.38 32.12 20.24
CA MET A 110 -9.73 31.97 19.73
C MET A 110 -10.72 32.50 20.76
N LEU A 111 -11.61 33.41 20.35
CA LEU A 111 -12.64 33.99 21.21
C LEU A 111 -14.01 33.56 20.72
N SER A 112 -14.80 33.02 21.64
CA SER A 112 -16.19 32.58 21.38
C SER A 112 -17.22 33.57 21.90
N ASN A 113 -16.82 34.57 22.71
CA ASN A 113 -17.72 35.55 23.32
C ASN A 113 -17.05 36.94 23.44
N SER A 114 -17.81 38.00 23.21
CA SER A 114 -17.36 39.40 23.35
C SER A 114 -16.87 39.75 24.76
N ALA A 115 -17.35 39.06 25.80
CA ALA A 115 -16.87 39.24 27.18
C ALA A 115 -15.38 38.88 27.35
N GLN A 116 -14.81 38.06 26.46
CA GLN A 116 -13.41 37.62 26.51
C GLN A 116 -12.43 38.65 25.92
N VAL A 117 -12.94 39.69 25.23
CA VAL A 117 -12.12 40.73 24.60
C VAL A 117 -11.38 41.59 25.64
N ALA A 118 -12.06 41.99 26.72
CA ALA A 118 -11.45 42.82 27.76
C ALA A 118 -10.30 42.11 28.51
N PRO A 119 -10.45 40.84 28.96
CA PRO A 119 -9.33 40.07 29.49
C PRO A 119 -8.17 39.88 28.49
N LEU A 120 -8.48 39.61 27.21
CA LEU A 120 -7.45 39.46 26.18
C LEU A 120 -6.67 40.76 25.99
N ALA A 121 -7.36 41.91 25.91
CA ALA A 121 -6.69 43.20 25.77
C ALA A 121 -5.70 43.48 26.91
N ARG A 122 -6.06 43.12 28.15
CA ARG A 122 -5.15 43.23 29.31
C ARG A 122 -3.95 42.28 29.20
N LEU A 123 -4.17 41.04 28.77
CA LEU A 123 -3.08 40.08 28.56
C LEU A 123 -2.11 40.58 27.48
N LEU A 124 -2.63 41.10 26.37
CA LEU A 124 -1.79 41.65 25.28
C LEU A 124 -1.01 42.89 25.72
N GLN A 125 -1.61 43.75 26.56
CA GLN A 125 -0.90 44.89 27.15
C GLN A 125 0.23 44.43 28.06
N ALA A 126 -0.02 43.45 28.94
CA ALA A 126 1.00 42.89 29.82
C ALA A 126 2.14 42.20 29.06
N LEU A 127 1.86 41.58 27.91
CA LEU A 127 2.86 40.98 27.04
C LEU A 127 3.60 42.01 26.16
N ALA A 128 3.00 43.18 25.94
CA ALA A 128 3.60 44.27 25.16
C ALA A 128 4.52 45.18 25.99
N GLU A 129 4.41 45.15 27.31
CA GLU A 129 5.38 45.79 28.18
C GLU A 129 6.71 45.01 28.12
N PRO A 130 7.81 45.63 27.66
CA PRO A 130 9.11 44.98 27.67
C PRO A 130 9.53 44.76 29.13
N CYS A 131 9.96 43.53 29.44
CA CYS A 131 10.68 43.24 30.69
C CYS A 131 11.90 44.14 30.86
#